data_AF-A0A7C8Z510-F1
#
_entry.id   AF-A0A7C8Z510-F1
#
_cell.length_a   1.000
_cell.length_b   1.000
_cell.length_c   1.000
_cell.angle_alpha   90.00
_cell.angle_beta   90.00
_cell.angle_gamma   90.00
#
_symmetry.space_group_name_H-M   'P 1'
#
loop_
_entity.id
_entity.type
_entity.pdbx_description
1 polymer ?
#
loop_
_entity_poly.entity_id
_entity_poly.type
_entity_poly.pdbx_seq_one_letter_code
_entity_poly.pdbx_strand_id
1 'polypeptide(L)'
;FGIDFVQSFVSPRSSNLWTDDEEEEEEVPENVEQQILKDDKRPPCGVAIPLPKKQQQKVGEVPSPKTLDLTPEDLEMVESVVNGSVPSYSLESKLGDCFRAAKIRREALQRMTGRSISGLPLNGFDYDSILGQCCEMPVGFVQIPVGIAGPLLLDGREYSVPMATTEGCLVASTNRGCKAIYLSGGATSVILKDRMTRAPVVRFESAKRAADLKFFLEDPANFETLALVFNKSSRFAKLQEVKCAIAGKN
;
A
#
# COMPACT_ATOMS: atom_id res chain seq x y z
N PHE A 1 -3.34 14.70 -14.67
CA PHE A 1 -2.50 13.58 -14.19
C PHE A 1 -3.18 12.29 -14.62
N GLY A 2 -2.65 11.67 -15.68
CA GLY A 2 -3.26 10.53 -16.37
C GLY A 2 -2.97 9.21 -15.65
N ILE A 3 -3.63 9.00 -14.51
CA ILE A 3 -3.79 7.68 -13.93
C ILE A 3 -5.16 7.21 -14.41
N ASP A 4 -5.20 6.41 -15.48
CA ASP A 4 -6.44 5.72 -15.85
C ASP A 4 -6.80 4.80 -14.68
N PHE A 5 -7.83 5.23 -13.93
CA PHE A 5 -8.27 4.60 -12.71
C PHE A 5 -8.73 3.17 -13.05
N VAL A 6 -8.06 2.15 -12.52
CA VAL A 6 -8.63 0.81 -12.46
C VAL A 6 -9.84 0.92 -11.54
N GLN A 7 -11.04 0.92 -12.12
CA GLN A 7 -12.29 1.01 -11.36
C GLN A 7 -12.35 -0.15 -10.35
N SER A 8 -12.48 0.19 -9.06
CA SER A 8 -12.71 -0.79 -8.00
C SER A 8 -13.91 -1.67 -8.33
N PHE A 9 -13.73 -2.99 -8.23
CA PHE A 9 -14.75 -3.97 -8.57
C PHE A 9 -15.74 -4.14 -7.42
N VAL A 10 -16.94 -3.58 -7.57
CA VAL A 10 -18.09 -3.85 -6.69
C VAL A 10 -19.21 -4.45 -7.53
N SER A 11 -19.67 -5.65 -7.17
CA SER A 11 -20.91 -6.23 -7.67
C SER A 11 -22.07 -5.67 -6.85
N PRO A 12 -23.18 -5.20 -7.46
CA PRO A 12 -24.20 -4.47 -6.72
C PRO A 12 -24.99 -5.40 -5.79
N ARG A 13 -25.01 -5.05 -4.50
CA ARG A 13 -26.14 -5.37 -3.62
C ARG A 13 -27.11 -4.20 -3.65
N SER A 14 -28.40 -4.51 -3.70
CA SER A 14 -29.56 -3.61 -3.76
C SER A 14 -29.41 -2.36 -2.89
N SER A 15 -29.58 -1.19 -3.49
CA SER A 15 -29.61 0.12 -2.85
C SER A 15 -30.98 0.41 -2.22
N ASN A 16 -30.99 1.02 -1.04
CA ASN A 16 -31.91 2.10 -0.69
C ASN A 16 -31.33 2.96 0.44
N LEU A 17 -31.20 4.27 0.14
CA LEU A 17 -31.28 5.48 1.00
C LEU A 17 -30.33 5.56 2.21
N TRP A 18 -29.61 6.66 2.49
CA TRP A 18 -30.09 8.04 2.68
C TRP A 18 -28.98 9.08 2.40
N THR A 19 -29.41 10.31 2.11
CA THR A 19 -28.69 11.54 1.75
C THR A 19 -28.56 12.56 2.91
N ASP A 20 -27.79 13.61 2.63
CA ASP A 20 -27.78 15.00 3.18
C ASP A 20 -26.90 15.28 4.43
N ASP A 21 -25.79 16.04 4.32
CA ASP A 21 -25.56 17.52 4.34
C ASP A 21 -25.35 18.00 5.82
N GLU A 22 -24.49 18.95 6.24
CA GLU A 22 -24.09 20.29 5.77
C GLU A 22 -22.69 20.73 6.33
N GLU A 23 -22.13 21.80 5.76
CA GLU A 23 -20.84 22.49 6.05
C GLU A 23 -21.00 23.71 7.00
N GLU A 24 -19.94 24.10 7.73
CA GLU A 24 -19.74 25.48 8.26
C GLU A 24 -18.25 25.91 8.18
N GLU A 25 -18.00 27.14 7.68
CA GLU A 25 -16.70 27.82 7.57
C GLU A 25 -16.51 28.86 8.70
N GLU A 26 -15.29 29.07 9.20
CA GLU A 26 -14.90 30.19 10.09
C GLU A 26 -13.68 30.96 9.56
N GLU A 27 -13.76 32.30 9.57
CA GLU A 27 -12.74 33.28 9.15
C GLU A 27 -11.68 33.58 10.25
N VAL A 28 -10.43 33.90 9.87
CA VAL A 28 -9.37 34.40 10.78
C VAL A 28 -8.67 35.65 10.21
N PRO A 29 -8.33 36.69 11.01
CA PRO A 29 -7.97 38.01 10.49
C PRO A 29 -6.51 38.18 10.04
N GLU A 30 -6.34 39.02 9.03
CA GLU A 30 -5.12 39.49 8.38
C GLU A 30 -4.26 40.39 9.29
N ASN A 31 -3.12 39.92 9.84
CA ASN A 31 -1.98 40.82 10.13
C ASN A 31 -0.62 40.18 10.45
N VAL A 32 -0.32 38.96 9.99
CA VAL A 32 0.99 38.31 10.30
C VAL A 32 1.84 38.00 9.05
N GLU A 33 1.27 38.00 7.84
CA GLU A 33 2.01 37.63 6.62
C GLU A 33 2.96 38.71 6.08
N GLN A 34 2.79 39.98 6.44
CA GLN A 34 3.49 41.09 5.77
C GLN A 34 4.98 41.22 6.14
N GLN A 35 5.52 40.40 7.04
CA GLN A 35 6.90 40.52 7.51
C GLN A 35 7.88 39.46 6.99
N ILE A 36 7.42 38.42 6.27
CA ILE A 36 8.28 37.33 5.77
C ILE A 36 8.61 37.46 4.26
N LEU A 37 7.99 38.39 3.54
CA LEU A 37 8.10 38.49 2.08
C LEU A 37 9.28 39.31 1.52
N LYS A 38 10.22 39.80 2.34
CA LYS A 38 11.23 40.77 1.87
C LYS A 38 12.56 40.21 1.33
N ASP A 39 12.83 38.91 1.41
CA ASP A 39 14.16 38.37 1.00
C ASP A 39 14.15 37.21 -0.02
N ASP A 40 13.07 36.99 -0.77
CA ASP A 40 13.04 35.94 -1.80
C ASP A 40 13.08 36.52 -3.22
N LYS A 41 14.25 36.48 -3.88
CA LYS A 41 14.45 36.91 -5.28
C LYS A 41 14.04 35.84 -6.32
N ARG A 42 13.20 34.87 -5.94
CA ARG A 42 12.67 33.84 -6.86
C ARG A 42 11.35 34.32 -7.46
N PRO A 43 11.06 34.03 -8.75
CA PRO A 43 9.81 34.47 -9.37
C PRO A 43 8.60 33.89 -8.61
N PRO A 44 7.53 34.67 -8.38
CA PRO A 44 6.36 34.20 -7.66
C PRO A 44 5.72 33.02 -8.40
N CYS A 45 5.53 31.91 -7.69
CA CYS A 45 4.74 30.78 -8.15
C CYS A 45 3.26 31.19 -8.18
N GLY A 46 2.82 31.79 -9.29
CA GLY A 46 1.45 32.25 -9.44
C GLY A 46 1.08 32.81 -10.81
N VAL A 47 1.96 32.75 -11.81
CA VAL A 47 1.54 33.08 -13.18
C VAL A 47 0.87 31.86 -13.79
N ALA A 48 -0.45 31.92 -13.92
CA ALA A 48 -1.23 30.96 -14.66
C ALA A 48 -0.69 30.83 -16.09
N ILE A 49 -0.11 29.68 -16.42
CA ILE A 49 0.16 29.31 -17.81
C ILE A 49 -1.21 29.08 -18.46
N PRO A 50 -1.55 29.72 -19.60
CA PRO A 50 -2.83 29.49 -20.26
C PRO A 50 -2.97 28.01 -20.60
N LEU A 51 -4.01 27.35 -20.08
CA LEU A 51 -4.36 26.00 -20.50
C LEU A 51 -4.62 26.03 -22.02
N PRO A 52 -4.06 25.08 -22.80
CA PRO A 52 -4.43 24.96 -24.21
C PRO A 52 -5.94 24.71 -24.31
N LYS A 53 -6.61 25.49 -25.16
CA LYS A 53 -8.04 25.35 -25.43
C LYS A 53 -8.35 23.89 -25.79
N LYS A 54 -9.28 23.26 -25.07
CA LYS A 54 -9.82 21.93 -25.40
C LYS A 54 -10.39 21.99 -26.82
N GLN A 55 -9.62 21.52 -27.80
CA GLN A 55 -10.20 21.08 -29.06
C GLN A 55 -11.01 19.83 -28.73
N GLN A 56 -12.33 19.89 -28.98
CA GLN A 56 -13.18 18.72 -28.95
C GLN A 56 -12.67 17.76 -30.04
N GLN A 57 -11.77 16.86 -29.66
CA GLN A 57 -11.46 15.72 -30.49
C GLN A 57 -12.71 14.85 -30.55
N LYS A 58 -13.25 14.67 -31.76
CA LYS A 58 -14.20 13.61 -32.07
C LYS A 58 -13.68 12.33 -31.43
N VAL A 59 -14.56 11.63 -30.70
CA VAL A 59 -14.31 10.29 -30.18
C VAL A 59 -14.02 9.41 -31.40
N GLY A 60 -12.73 9.22 -31.69
CA GLY A 60 -12.27 8.18 -32.59
C GLY A 60 -12.55 6.84 -31.92
N GLU A 61 -12.91 5.84 -32.71
CA GLU A 61 -13.05 4.45 -32.25
C GLU A 61 -11.91 4.10 -31.29
N VAL A 62 -12.29 3.54 -30.13
CA VAL A 62 -11.35 2.91 -29.21
C VAL A 62 -10.59 1.88 -30.04
N PRO A 63 -9.26 2.00 -30.20
CA PRO A 63 -8.48 0.96 -30.86
C PRO A 63 -8.73 -0.33 -30.10
N SER A 64 -9.07 -1.40 -30.82
CA SER A 64 -9.18 -2.73 -30.25
C SER A 64 -7.96 -3.00 -29.36
N PRO A 65 -8.15 -3.58 -28.16
CA PRO A 65 -7.06 -3.80 -27.23
C PRO A 65 -5.97 -4.56 -27.98
N LYS A 66 -4.73 -4.04 -27.96
CA LYS A 66 -3.56 -4.79 -28.44
C LYS A 66 -3.62 -6.15 -27.76
N THR A 67 -3.99 -7.17 -28.51
CA THR A 67 -4.11 -8.53 -28.02
C THR A 67 -2.74 -8.88 -27.44
N LEU A 68 -2.72 -9.22 -26.14
CA LEU A 68 -1.57 -9.91 -25.57
C LEU A 68 -1.26 -11.07 -26.51
N ASP A 69 0.00 -11.23 -26.95
CA ASP A 69 0.41 -12.26 -27.92
C ASP A 69 0.28 -13.66 -27.31
N LEU A 70 -0.95 -14.14 -27.14
CA LEU A 70 -1.26 -15.45 -26.57
C LEU A 70 -1.06 -16.51 -27.65
N THR A 71 -0.31 -17.56 -27.32
CA THR A 71 -0.20 -18.71 -28.22
C THR A 71 -1.51 -19.51 -28.21
N PRO A 72 -1.76 -20.39 -29.19
CA PRO A 72 -2.92 -21.28 -29.17
C PRO A 72 -3.02 -22.11 -27.88
N GLU A 73 -1.89 -22.57 -27.34
CA GLU A 73 -1.83 -23.31 -26.08
C GLU A 73 -2.24 -22.43 -24.88
N ASP A 74 -1.89 -21.15 -24.90
CA ASP A 74 -2.34 -20.20 -23.88
C ASP A 74 -3.86 -20.02 -23.92
N LEU A 75 -4.46 -19.99 -25.11
CA LEU A 75 -5.91 -19.84 -25.27
C LEU A 75 -6.67 -21.06 -24.75
N GLU A 76 -6.17 -22.27 -24.96
CA GLU A 76 -6.72 -23.50 -24.38
C GLU A 76 -6.62 -23.50 -22.85
N MET A 77 -5.49 -23.03 -22.31
CA MET A 77 -5.29 -22.87 -20.87
C MET A 77 -6.24 -21.83 -20.28
N VAL A 78 -6.45 -20.70 -20.97
CA VAL A 78 -7.44 -19.69 -20.58
C VAL A 78 -8.83 -20.32 -20.51
N GLU A 79 -9.25 -21.05 -21.53
CA GLU A 79 -10.57 -21.69 -21.56
C GLU A 79 -10.74 -22.71 -20.42
N SER A 80 -9.68 -23.48 -20.15
CA SER A 80 -9.64 -24.44 -19.04
C SER A 80 -9.73 -23.77 -17.66
N VAL A 81 -9.26 -22.53 -17.52
CA VAL A 81 -9.41 -21.74 -16.29
C VAL A 81 -10.82 -21.16 -16.20
N VAL A 82 -11.35 -20.62 -17.30
CA VAL A 82 -12.71 -20.02 -17.37
C VAL A 82 -13.79 -21.05 -17.05
N ASN A 83 -13.67 -22.27 -17.59
CA ASN A 83 -14.63 -23.35 -17.36
C ASN A 83 -14.43 -24.09 -16.01
N GLY A 84 -13.38 -23.74 -15.24
CA GLY A 84 -13.10 -24.29 -13.92
C GLY A 84 -12.36 -25.64 -13.91
N SER A 85 -11.93 -26.17 -15.07
CA SER A 85 -11.16 -27.42 -15.13
C SER A 85 -9.76 -27.28 -14.51
N VAL A 86 -9.15 -26.10 -14.62
CA VAL A 86 -7.85 -25.77 -14.02
C VAL A 86 -8.00 -24.65 -12.99
N PRO A 87 -7.65 -24.88 -11.72
CA PRO A 87 -7.64 -23.81 -10.73
C PRO A 87 -6.58 -22.75 -11.04
N SER A 88 -6.97 -21.47 -11.04
CA SER A 88 -6.09 -20.35 -11.41
C SER A 88 -4.84 -20.20 -10.53
N TYR A 89 -4.91 -20.58 -9.25
CA TYR A 89 -3.76 -20.54 -8.33
C TYR A 89 -2.68 -21.59 -8.64
N SER A 90 -2.97 -22.57 -9.50
CA SER A 90 -2.04 -23.64 -9.88
C SER A 90 -1.25 -23.35 -11.16
N LEU A 91 -1.46 -22.19 -11.79
CA LEU A 91 -0.88 -21.88 -13.09
C LEU A 91 0.65 -21.77 -13.02
N GLU A 92 1.19 -21.13 -11.99
CA GLU A 92 2.64 -20.97 -11.80
C GLU A 92 3.34 -22.33 -11.71
N SER A 93 2.78 -23.26 -10.91
CA SER A 93 3.37 -24.60 -10.75
C SER A 93 3.19 -25.49 -11.97
N LYS A 94 2.09 -25.35 -12.72
CA LYS A 94 1.85 -26.14 -13.94
C LYS A 94 2.64 -25.66 -15.15
N LEU A 95 2.78 -24.35 -15.31
CA LEU A 95 3.41 -23.75 -16.49
C LEU A 95 4.92 -23.56 -16.30
N GLY A 96 5.39 -23.44 -15.05
CA GLY A 96 6.80 -23.16 -14.75
C GLY A 96 7.27 -21.76 -15.19
N ASP A 97 6.33 -20.89 -15.55
CA ASP A 97 6.58 -19.52 -16.01
C ASP A 97 5.53 -18.59 -15.36
N CYS A 98 5.98 -17.78 -14.40
CA CYS A 98 5.11 -16.91 -13.63
C CYS A 98 4.55 -15.74 -14.45
N PHE A 99 5.31 -15.23 -15.41
CA PHE A 99 4.85 -14.17 -16.31
C PHE A 99 3.73 -14.69 -17.21
N ARG A 100 3.93 -15.88 -17.81
CA ARG A 100 2.92 -16.55 -18.62
C ARG A 100 1.68 -16.91 -17.80
N ALA A 101 1.85 -17.38 -16.56
CA ALA A 101 0.74 -17.65 -15.64
C ALA A 101 -0.09 -16.39 -15.36
N ALA A 102 0.56 -15.26 -15.06
CA ALA A 102 -0.10 -13.98 -14.84
C ALA A 102 -0.86 -13.50 -16.09
N LYS A 103 -0.27 -13.70 -17.28
CA LYS A 103 -0.89 -13.37 -18.57
C LYS A 103 -2.15 -14.18 -18.85
N ILE A 104 -2.10 -15.51 -18.69
CA ILE A 104 -3.26 -16.40 -18.86
C ILE A 104 -4.34 -16.06 -17.85
N ARG A 105 -3.98 -15.86 -16.59
CA ARG A 105 -4.92 -15.49 -15.53
C ARG A 105 -5.62 -14.17 -15.82
N ARG A 106 -4.87 -13.16 -16.26
CA ARG A 106 -5.41 -11.87 -16.65
C ARG A 106 -6.45 -12.01 -17.75
N GLU A 107 -6.15 -12.78 -18.79
CA GLU A 107 -7.09 -13.01 -19.89
C GLU A 107 -8.33 -13.78 -19.44
N ALA A 108 -8.16 -14.84 -18.65
CA ALA A 108 -9.28 -15.58 -18.07
C ALA A 108 -10.19 -14.67 -17.22
N LEU A 109 -9.60 -13.78 -16.42
CA LEU A 109 -10.34 -12.81 -15.61
C LEU A 109 -11.15 -11.83 -16.48
N GLN A 110 -10.60 -11.34 -17.59
CA GLN A 110 -11.34 -10.48 -18.54
C GLN A 110 -12.55 -11.21 -19.12
N ARG A 111 -12.40 -12.48 -19.53
CA ARG A 111 -13.50 -13.30 -20.07
C ARG A 111 -14.58 -13.59 -19.05
N MET A 112 -14.19 -13.98 -17.84
CA MET A 112 -15.14 -14.29 -16.75
C MET A 112 -15.93 -13.06 -16.30
N THR A 113 -15.31 -11.88 -16.28
CA THR A 113 -15.95 -10.65 -15.80
C THR A 113 -16.64 -9.86 -16.90
N GLY A 114 -16.31 -10.12 -18.17
CA GLY A 114 -16.74 -9.30 -19.31
C GLY A 114 -16.19 -7.87 -19.27
N ARG A 115 -15.18 -7.59 -18.42
CA ARG A 115 -14.61 -6.25 -18.25
C ARG A 115 -13.16 -6.22 -18.71
N SER A 116 -12.79 -5.11 -19.33
CA SER A 116 -11.40 -4.84 -19.74
C SER A 116 -10.53 -4.53 -18.52
N ILE A 117 -9.32 -5.08 -18.48
CA ILE A 117 -8.26 -4.76 -17.51
C ILE A 117 -7.21 -3.83 -18.18
N SER A 118 -7.56 -3.20 -19.29
CA SER A 118 -6.74 -2.16 -19.94
C SER A 118 -6.31 -1.09 -18.92
N GLY A 119 -5.04 -0.71 -18.95
CA GLY A 119 -4.46 0.27 -18.02
C GLY A 119 -3.67 -0.34 -16.87
N LEU A 120 -3.88 -1.61 -16.52
CA LEU A 120 -3.02 -2.34 -15.58
C LEU A 120 -1.82 -2.95 -16.34
N PRO A 121 -0.57 -2.52 -16.12
CA PRO A 121 0.59 -3.11 -16.78
C PRO A 121 0.80 -4.58 -16.42
N LEU A 122 1.46 -5.30 -17.34
CA LEU A 122 1.88 -6.69 -17.15
C LEU A 122 3.39 -6.85 -17.42
N ASN A 123 3.93 -6.16 -18.41
CA ASN A 123 5.35 -6.26 -18.76
C ASN A 123 6.23 -5.42 -17.82
N GLY A 124 7.53 -5.78 -17.72
CA GLY A 124 8.52 -5.01 -16.96
C GLY A 124 8.51 -5.27 -15.45
N PHE A 125 7.91 -6.38 -15.02
CA PHE A 125 7.88 -6.83 -13.64
C PHE A 125 8.39 -8.27 -13.54
N ASP A 126 9.22 -8.53 -12.54
CA ASP A 126 9.75 -9.87 -12.24
C ASP A 126 8.74 -10.64 -11.38
N TYR A 127 7.91 -11.47 -12.02
CA TYR A 127 6.89 -12.26 -11.33
C TYR A 127 7.46 -13.43 -10.53
N ASP A 128 8.66 -13.90 -10.86
CA ASP A 128 9.31 -14.97 -10.10
C ASP A 128 9.72 -14.47 -8.71
N SER A 129 10.11 -13.19 -8.60
CA SER A 129 10.49 -12.58 -7.32
C SER A 129 9.39 -12.53 -6.25
N ILE A 130 8.11 -12.53 -6.65
CA ILE A 130 6.98 -12.45 -5.72
C ILE A 130 6.37 -13.80 -5.36
N LEU A 131 6.70 -14.86 -6.10
CA LEU A 131 6.07 -16.16 -5.97
C LEU A 131 6.31 -16.75 -4.58
N GLY A 132 5.22 -17.02 -3.85
CA GLY A 132 5.26 -17.62 -2.51
C GLY A 132 5.80 -16.70 -1.42
N GLN A 133 6.01 -15.41 -1.73
CA GLN A 133 6.58 -14.44 -0.79
C GLN A 133 5.69 -13.22 -0.59
N CYS A 134 5.21 -12.60 -1.69
CA CYS A 134 4.60 -11.26 -1.61
C CYS A 134 3.15 -11.19 -2.11
N CYS A 135 2.81 -11.90 -3.19
CA CYS A 135 1.46 -11.84 -3.76
C CYS A 135 1.12 -13.15 -4.47
N GLU A 136 -0.08 -13.64 -4.20
CA GLU A 136 -0.66 -14.79 -4.89
C GLU A 136 -1.51 -14.35 -6.09
N MET A 137 -1.56 -15.20 -7.12
CA MET A 137 -2.42 -15.01 -8.30
C MET A 137 -2.31 -13.64 -8.99
N PRO A 138 -1.10 -13.16 -9.32
CA PRO A 138 -0.93 -11.85 -9.96
C PRO A 138 -1.59 -11.77 -11.34
N VAL A 139 -2.13 -10.60 -11.68
CA VAL A 139 -2.73 -10.27 -13.01
C VAL A 139 -2.11 -9.01 -13.66
N GLY A 140 -1.08 -8.48 -13.02
CA GLY A 140 -0.46 -7.19 -13.33
C GLY A 140 0.14 -6.58 -12.07
N PHE A 141 0.49 -5.30 -12.14
CA PHE A 141 0.97 -4.51 -11.01
C PHE A 141 0.50 -3.06 -11.15
N VAL A 142 0.46 -2.30 -10.05
CA VAL A 142 0.10 -0.88 -10.07
C VAL A 142 1.36 -0.03 -10.02
N GLN A 143 1.48 0.94 -10.93
CA GLN A 143 2.56 1.92 -10.91
C GLN A 143 2.20 3.09 -10.00
N ILE A 144 3.05 3.37 -9.01
CA ILE A 144 2.89 4.50 -8.10
C ILE A 144 4.00 5.51 -8.39
N PRO A 145 3.69 6.81 -8.63
CA PRO A 145 4.72 7.83 -8.79
C PRO A 145 5.63 7.91 -7.56
N VAL A 146 6.94 7.99 -7.79
CA VAL A 146 7.95 8.12 -6.73
C VAL A 146 8.66 9.47 -6.87
N GLY A 147 8.51 10.32 -5.86
CA GLY A 147 9.26 11.57 -5.73
C GLY A 147 10.42 11.44 -4.74
N ILE A 148 11.32 12.43 -4.74
CA ILE A 148 12.42 12.55 -3.78
C ILE A 148 12.24 13.85 -2.98
N ALA A 149 12.30 13.76 -1.65
CA ALA A 149 12.39 14.91 -0.76
C ALA A 149 13.76 14.96 -0.07
N GLY A 150 14.39 16.13 -0.01
CA GLY A 150 15.66 16.32 0.72
C GLY A 150 16.58 17.42 0.17
N PRO A 151 17.80 17.52 0.72
CA PRO A 151 18.34 16.65 1.77
C PRO A 151 17.69 16.88 3.13
N LEU A 152 17.40 15.79 3.85
CA LEU A 152 17.09 15.80 5.28
C LEU A 152 18.40 15.62 6.06
N LEU A 153 18.85 16.64 6.77
CA LEU A 153 20.00 16.54 7.68
C LEU A 153 19.52 15.96 9.02
N LEU A 154 19.83 14.69 9.28
CA LEU A 154 19.42 13.95 10.45
C LEU A 154 20.63 13.23 11.06
N ASP A 155 20.89 13.45 12.36
CA ASP A 155 21.99 12.82 13.10
C ASP A 155 23.37 13.00 12.41
N GLY A 156 23.58 14.20 11.87
CA GLY A 156 24.82 14.59 11.17
C GLY A 156 24.98 13.98 9.77
N ARG A 157 23.93 13.36 9.20
CA ARG A 157 23.94 12.76 7.86
C ARG A 157 22.83 13.32 6.99
N GLU A 158 23.10 13.45 5.70
CA GLU A 158 22.11 13.90 4.72
C GLU A 158 21.41 12.71 4.06
N TYR A 159 20.09 12.79 3.96
CA TYR A 159 19.25 11.76 3.34
C TYR A 159 18.39 12.34 2.21
N SER A 160 18.35 11.63 1.08
CA SER A 160 17.32 11.81 0.06
C SER A 160 16.22 10.78 0.29
N VAL A 161 15.02 11.23 0.64
CA VAL A 161 13.91 10.37 1.06
C VAL A 161 13.02 10.05 -0.14
N PRO A 162 12.96 8.79 -0.61
CA PRO A 162 12.02 8.39 -1.64
C PRO A 162 10.60 8.30 -1.06
N MET A 163 9.64 8.85 -1.79
CA MET A 163 8.23 8.90 -1.39
C MET A 163 7.36 8.43 -2.55
N ALA A 164 6.70 7.28 -2.40
CA ALA A 164 5.71 6.78 -3.34
C ALA A 164 4.33 7.33 -2.96
N THR A 165 3.73 8.19 -3.79
CA THR A 165 2.43 8.80 -3.51
C THR A 165 1.71 9.26 -4.77
N THR A 166 0.38 9.28 -4.72
CA THR A 166 -0.49 9.93 -5.72
C THR A 166 -1.07 11.25 -5.20
N GLU A 167 -0.82 11.60 -3.93
CA GLU A 167 -1.29 12.83 -3.31
C GLU A 167 -0.49 14.04 -3.83
N GLY A 168 -1.22 15.04 -4.32
CA GLY A 168 -0.64 16.30 -4.77
C GLY A 168 0.03 17.05 -3.61
N CYS A 169 1.06 17.82 -3.90
CA CYS A 169 1.79 18.67 -2.95
C CYS A 169 2.51 17.95 -1.78
N LEU A 170 2.25 16.67 -1.48
CA LEU A 170 2.85 15.97 -0.34
C LEU A 170 4.39 15.96 -0.39
N VAL A 171 4.97 15.55 -1.53
CA VAL A 171 6.44 15.51 -1.71
C VAL A 171 7.02 16.92 -1.64
N ALA A 172 6.38 17.90 -2.29
CA ALA A 172 6.85 19.28 -2.29
C ALA A 172 6.81 19.92 -0.90
N SER A 173 5.74 19.68 -0.14
CA SER A 173 5.57 20.14 1.24
C SER A 173 6.62 19.50 2.15
N THR A 174 6.82 18.18 2.04
CA THR A 174 7.86 17.46 2.79
C THR A 174 9.25 17.99 2.46
N ASN A 175 9.53 18.29 1.18
CA ASN A 175 10.78 18.88 0.75
C ASN A 175 11.00 20.30 1.33
N ARG A 176 9.94 21.11 1.43
CA ARG A 176 9.99 22.42 2.11
C ARG A 176 10.34 22.26 3.59
N GLY A 177 9.75 21.26 4.26
CA GLY A 177 10.08 20.91 5.65
C GLY A 177 11.54 20.48 5.81
N CYS A 178 12.04 19.61 4.94
CA CYS A 178 13.46 19.21 4.92
C CYS A 178 14.38 20.43 4.79
N LYS A 179 14.05 21.38 3.92
CA LYS A 179 14.81 22.62 3.75
C LYS A 179 14.85 23.46 5.03
N ALA A 180 13.72 23.61 5.71
CA ALA A 180 13.65 24.36 6.97
C ALA A 180 14.47 23.70 8.09
N ILE A 181 14.40 22.37 8.22
CA ILE A 181 15.22 21.60 9.16
C ILE A 181 16.71 21.77 8.85
N TYR A 182 17.09 21.66 7.58
CA TYR A 182 18.47 21.79 7.14
C TYR A 182 19.06 23.16 7.49
N LEU A 183 18.34 24.24 7.19
CA LEU A 183 18.78 25.60 7.49
C LEU A 183 18.87 25.87 9.00
N SER A 184 18.10 25.14 9.81
CA SER A 184 18.14 25.22 11.27
C SER A 184 19.29 24.40 11.91
N GLY A 185 20.17 23.81 11.11
CA GLY A 185 21.30 22.99 11.60
C GLY A 185 21.00 21.49 11.69
N GLY A 186 19.86 21.04 11.18
CA GLY A 186 19.47 19.63 11.14
C GLY A 186 18.60 19.19 12.32
N ALA A 187 18.24 17.90 12.31
CA ALA A 187 17.48 17.26 13.36
C ALA A 187 18.31 16.15 14.05
N THR A 188 17.93 15.80 15.28
CA THR A 188 18.49 14.68 16.03
C THR A 188 17.38 13.70 16.39
N SER A 189 17.65 12.40 16.24
CA SER A 189 16.70 11.35 16.58
C SER A 189 17.33 10.29 17.49
N VAL A 190 16.48 9.65 18.30
CA VAL A 190 16.88 8.55 19.19
C VAL A 190 15.77 7.50 19.19
N ILE A 191 16.14 6.23 19.02
CA ILE A 191 15.20 5.09 19.11
C ILE A 191 15.04 4.71 20.58
N LEU A 192 13.82 4.86 21.13
CA LEU A 192 13.55 4.57 22.54
C LEU A 192 13.25 3.09 22.82
N LYS A 193 12.54 2.42 21.90
CA LYS A 193 12.20 0.99 21.99
C LYS A 193 12.10 0.40 20.58
N ASP A 194 12.62 -0.82 20.42
CA ASP A 194 12.49 -1.62 19.19
C ASP A 194 11.92 -2.99 19.55
N ARG A 195 10.61 -3.16 19.33
CA ARG A 195 9.86 -4.38 19.67
C ARG A 195 8.69 -4.54 18.72
N MET A 196 8.55 -5.73 18.13
CA MET A 196 7.31 -6.16 17.47
C MET A 196 6.44 -6.91 18.47
N THR A 197 5.12 -6.77 18.36
CA THR A 197 4.15 -7.41 19.27
C THR A 197 3.19 -8.31 18.51
N ARG A 198 2.78 -9.41 19.15
CA ARG A 198 1.67 -10.26 18.70
C ARG A 198 0.74 -10.47 19.89
N ALA A 199 -0.56 -10.24 19.70
CA ALA A 199 -1.57 -10.36 20.76
C ALA A 199 -2.56 -11.48 20.41
N PRO A 200 -2.28 -12.75 20.76
CA PRO A 200 -3.24 -13.83 20.59
C PRO A 200 -4.40 -13.68 21.58
N VAL A 201 -5.60 -14.08 21.16
CA VAL A 201 -6.75 -14.25 22.04
C VAL A 201 -6.92 -15.73 22.31
N VAL A 202 -6.91 -16.09 23.59
CA VAL A 202 -7.23 -17.44 24.07
C VAL A 202 -8.56 -17.38 24.82
N ARG A 203 -9.23 -18.51 24.97
CA ARG A 203 -10.50 -18.59 25.71
C ARG A 203 -10.48 -19.79 26.62
N PHE A 204 -10.98 -19.61 27.83
CA PHE A 204 -11.09 -20.64 28.85
C PHE A 204 -12.55 -20.93 29.19
N GLU A 205 -12.76 -22.00 29.95
CA GLU A 205 -14.08 -22.39 30.45
C GLU A 205 -14.64 -21.33 31.42
N SER A 206 -13.77 -20.66 32.18
CA SER A 206 -14.14 -19.65 33.17
C SER A 206 -13.17 -18.48 33.23
N ALA A 207 -13.63 -17.34 33.76
CA ALA A 207 -12.79 -16.17 34.02
C ALA A 207 -11.66 -16.47 35.01
N LYS A 208 -11.91 -17.37 35.98
CA LYS A 208 -10.89 -17.83 36.93
C LYS A 208 -9.72 -18.49 36.19
N ARG A 209 -10.01 -19.39 35.25
CA ARG A 209 -8.94 -20.08 34.50
C ARG A 209 -8.14 -19.13 33.61
N ALA A 210 -8.78 -18.10 33.04
CA ALA A 210 -8.09 -17.05 32.31
C ALA A 210 -7.15 -16.25 33.23
N ALA A 211 -7.60 -15.91 34.45
CA ALA A 211 -6.77 -15.26 35.45
C ALA A 211 -5.56 -16.11 35.88
N ASP A 212 -5.75 -17.42 36.07
CA ASP A 212 -4.65 -18.34 36.38
C ASP A 212 -3.55 -18.31 35.31
N LEU A 213 -3.91 -18.26 34.02
CA LEU A 213 -2.94 -18.13 32.94
C LEU A 213 -2.21 -16.78 32.99
N LYS A 214 -2.93 -15.67 33.20
CA LYS A 214 -2.30 -14.34 33.32
C LYS A 214 -1.24 -14.34 34.42
N PHE A 215 -1.59 -14.85 35.61
CA PHE A 215 -0.62 -14.94 36.71
C PHE A 215 0.57 -15.82 36.35
N PHE A 216 0.35 -16.96 35.68
CA PHE A 216 1.44 -17.81 35.22
C PHE A 216 2.38 -17.10 34.23
N LEU A 217 1.82 -16.35 33.26
CA LEU A 217 2.59 -15.66 32.22
C LEU A 217 3.37 -14.45 32.73
N GLU A 218 2.84 -13.76 33.74
CA GLU A 218 3.44 -12.54 34.31
C GLU A 218 4.36 -12.84 35.51
N ASP A 219 4.43 -14.09 35.97
CA ASP A 219 5.37 -14.52 37.00
C ASP A 219 6.81 -14.57 36.46
N PRO A 220 7.75 -13.79 37.03
CA PRO A 220 9.16 -13.80 36.62
C PRO A 220 9.82 -15.17 36.66
N ALA A 221 9.36 -16.08 37.53
CA ALA A 221 9.90 -17.44 37.63
C ALA A 221 9.62 -18.28 36.35
N ASN A 222 8.53 -17.98 35.65
CA ASN A 222 8.15 -18.70 34.43
C ASN A 222 8.71 -18.06 33.15
N PHE A 223 9.13 -16.80 33.22
CA PHE A 223 9.55 -16.02 32.05
C PHE A 223 10.66 -16.71 31.25
N GLU A 224 11.69 -17.24 31.91
CA GLU A 224 12.82 -17.89 31.22
C GLU A 224 12.37 -19.11 30.41
N THR A 225 11.43 -19.89 30.95
CA THR A 225 10.88 -21.06 30.24
C THR A 225 10.07 -20.62 29.03
N LEU A 226 9.25 -19.57 29.17
CA LEU A 226 8.46 -19.01 28.07
C LEU A 226 9.36 -18.41 26.98
N ALA A 227 10.38 -17.65 27.38
CA ALA A 227 11.36 -17.05 26.49
C ALA A 227 12.16 -18.11 25.73
N LEU A 228 12.58 -19.18 26.40
CA LEU A 228 13.28 -20.30 25.77
C LEU A 228 12.42 -20.94 24.68
N VAL A 229 11.15 -21.21 24.95
CA VAL A 229 10.23 -21.79 23.95
C VAL A 229 9.99 -20.82 22.79
N PHE A 230 9.77 -19.53 23.07
CA PHE A 230 9.55 -18.52 22.04
C PHE A 230 10.78 -18.32 21.14
N ASN A 231 11.96 -18.15 21.74
CA ASN A 231 13.21 -17.85 21.05
C ASN A 231 13.71 -19.01 20.18
N LYS A 232 13.28 -20.26 20.47
CA LYS A 232 13.57 -21.42 19.61
C LYS A 232 13.02 -21.29 18.19
N SER A 233 11.98 -20.50 17.99
CA SER A 233 11.33 -20.35 16.68
C SER A 233 12.17 -19.57 15.66
N SER A 234 13.09 -18.71 16.10
CA SER A 234 13.92 -17.89 15.22
C SER A 234 15.17 -17.38 15.93
N ARG A 235 16.30 -17.35 15.21
CA ARG A 235 17.57 -16.78 15.71
C ARG A 235 17.49 -15.29 16.06
N PHE A 236 16.53 -14.56 15.52
CA PHE A 236 16.33 -13.13 15.77
C PHE A 236 15.27 -12.86 16.85
N ALA A 237 14.39 -13.83 17.12
CA ALA A 237 13.31 -13.67 18.09
C ALA A 237 13.89 -13.72 19.52
N LYS A 238 13.70 -12.63 20.26
CA LYS A 238 14.01 -12.54 21.68
C LYS A 238 12.81 -11.98 22.44
N LEU A 239 12.11 -12.84 23.18
CA LEU A 239 10.99 -12.42 24.02
C LEU A 239 11.46 -11.39 25.04
N GLN A 240 10.85 -10.21 25.03
CA GLN A 240 11.21 -9.10 25.93
C GLN A 240 10.25 -8.99 27.12
N GLU A 241 8.96 -9.23 26.88
CA GLU A 241 7.89 -8.98 27.83
C GLU A 241 6.64 -9.75 27.39
N VAL A 242 5.84 -10.20 28.35
CA VAL A 242 4.49 -10.70 28.11
C VAL A 242 3.54 -9.84 28.94
N LYS A 243 2.57 -9.21 28.26
CA LYS A 243 1.54 -8.38 28.90
C LYS A 243 0.18 -8.97 28.60
N CYS A 244 -0.56 -9.31 29.64
CA CYS A 244 -1.88 -9.93 29.50
C CYS A 244 -3.00 -8.95 29.89
N ALA A 245 -4.05 -8.91 29.08
CA ALA A 245 -5.32 -8.25 29.41
C ALA A 245 -6.43 -9.31 29.41
N ILE A 246 -7.34 -9.24 30.39
CA ILE A 246 -8.43 -10.21 30.56
C ILE A 246 -9.76 -9.53 30.21
N ALA A 247 -10.60 -10.23 29.45
CA ALA A 247 -11.98 -9.84 29.18
C ALA A 247 -12.92 -11.03 29.45
N GLY A 248 -13.38 -11.15 30.70
CA GLY A 248 -14.18 -12.29 31.14
C GLY A 248 -13.36 -13.58 31.14
N LYS A 249 -13.71 -14.53 30.26
CA LYS A 249 -13.01 -15.81 30.11
C LYS A 249 -12.02 -15.85 28.93
N ASN A 250 -11.75 -14.68 28.34
CA ASN A 250 -10.74 -14.47 27.31
C ASN A 250 -9.51 -13.78 27.91
#